data_AF-A0A5C4MTT8-F1
#
_entry.id   AF-A0A5C4MTT8-F1
#
_cell.length_a   1.000
_cell.length_b   1.000
_cell.length_c   1.000
_cell.angle_alpha   90.00
_cell.angle_beta   90.00
_cell.angle_gamma   90.00
#
_symmetry.space_group_name_H-M   'P 1'
#
loop_
_entity.id
_entity.type
_entity.pdbx_description
1 polymer ?
#
loop_
_entity_poly.entity_id
_entity_poly.type
_entity_poly.pdbx_seq_one_letter_code
_entity_poly.pdbx_strand_id
1 'polypeptide(L)'
;MPPRLPLVLPLVAAVLAGMPALAQEGGAPAKDGGPEAVDFGTDSSEWAMDGECDDRRFAGDGMATSLSWINVGRDATDCRALVGSGGLRLWNWAEALAATQCDAIDFGDDTGEFADDGECDDIRFEGPASASGVSTASVGKDAGDCSRLCAFGVIARRDH
;
A
#
# COMPACT_ATOMS: atom_id res chain seq x y z
N MET A 1 44.16 -53.62 16.96
CA MET A 1 45.52 -53.39 16.41
C MET A 1 45.76 -54.47 15.37
N PRO A 2 46.33 -54.22 14.16
CA PRO A 2 46.71 -52.99 13.42
C PRO A 2 46.04 -53.01 12.00
N PRO A 3 46.49 -52.31 10.92
CA PRO A 3 47.43 -51.19 10.78
C PRO A 3 46.80 -49.90 10.17
N ARG A 4 47.49 -48.78 10.44
CA ARG A 4 47.32 -47.48 9.79
C ARG A 4 48.04 -47.50 8.43
N LEU A 5 47.38 -47.04 7.37
CA LEU A 5 48.00 -46.69 6.08
C LEU A 5 47.75 -45.22 5.73
N PRO A 6 48.60 -44.61 4.88
CA PRO A 6 49.01 -43.23 4.99
C PRO A 6 48.13 -42.24 4.22
N LEU A 7 48.21 -41.01 4.70
CA LEU A 7 47.76 -39.77 4.10
C LEU A 7 48.41 -39.58 2.72
N VAL A 8 47.60 -39.40 1.68
CA VAL A 8 48.01 -38.70 0.45
C VAL A 8 46.93 -37.68 0.13
N LEU A 9 47.23 -36.43 0.47
CA LEU A 9 46.43 -35.26 0.10
C LEU A 9 46.57 -35.05 -1.42
N PRO A 10 45.49 -35.07 -2.22
CA PRO A 10 45.56 -34.46 -3.53
C PRO A 10 45.59 -32.94 -3.34
N LEU A 11 46.73 -32.35 -3.69
CA LEU A 11 46.90 -30.93 -3.94
C LEU A 11 46.00 -30.54 -5.12
N VAL A 12 44.77 -30.10 -4.85
CA VAL A 12 43.93 -29.49 -5.89
C VAL A 12 44.33 -28.02 -5.96
N ALA A 13 45.02 -27.67 -7.04
CA ALA A 13 45.35 -26.31 -7.38
C ALA A 13 44.06 -25.49 -7.54
N ALA A 14 44.01 -24.35 -6.85
CA ALA A 14 42.95 -23.37 -7.01
C ALA A 14 42.98 -22.78 -8.43
N VAL A 15 41.86 -22.87 -9.14
CA VAL A 15 41.56 -21.97 -10.25
C VAL A 15 40.46 -21.03 -9.76
N LEU A 16 40.90 -19.86 -9.28
CA LEU A 16 40.06 -18.70 -9.03
C LEU A 16 39.64 -18.13 -10.39
N ALA A 17 38.58 -18.68 -10.97
CA ALA A 17 37.85 -17.98 -12.04
C ALA A 17 36.95 -16.94 -11.38
N GLY A 18 37.35 -15.67 -11.48
CA GLY A 18 36.59 -14.53 -10.98
C GLY A 18 35.18 -14.51 -11.56
N MET A 19 34.20 -14.71 -10.68
CA MET A 19 32.82 -14.34 -10.97
C MET A 19 32.76 -12.82 -11.01
N PRO A 20 32.20 -12.19 -12.06
CA PRO A 20 31.87 -10.78 -11.98
C PRO A 20 30.86 -10.62 -10.85
N ALA A 21 31.23 -9.84 -9.84
CA ALA A 21 30.30 -9.33 -8.86
C ALA A 21 29.25 -8.54 -9.65
N LEU A 22 28.03 -9.05 -9.70
CA LEU A 22 26.87 -8.24 -10.03
C LEU A 22 26.79 -7.20 -8.93
N ALA A 23 27.27 -5.99 -9.25
CA ALA A 23 27.02 -4.81 -8.46
C ALA A 23 25.50 -4.73 -8.29
N GLN A 24 25.04 -5.03 -7.08
CA GLN A 24 23.73 -4.62 -6.64
C GLN A 24 23.84 -3.11 -6.49
N GLU A 25 23.56 -2.41 -7.59
CA GLU A 25 23.21 -0.99 -7.56
C GLU A 25 22.06 -0.92 -6.57
N GLY A 26 22.35 -0.43 -5.37
CA GLY A 26 21.34 -0.15 -4.37
C GLY A 26 20.36 0.80 -5.02
N GLY A 27 19.19 0.27 -5.38
CA GLY A 27 18.03 1.08 -5.68
C GLY A 27 17.79 1.91 -4.44
N ALA A 28 18.16 3.19 -4.52
CA ALA A 28 17.66 4.19 -3.58
C ALA A 28 16.14 4.00 -3.49
N PRO A 29 15.53 4.11 -2.30
CA PRO A 29 14.08 4.14 -2.22
C PRO A 29 13.60 5.18 -3.22
N ALA A 30 12.66 4.79 -4.09
CA ALA A 30 12.01 5.71 -4.99
C ALA A 30 11.54 6.88 -4.12
N LYS A 31 12.16 8.04 -4.28
CA LYS A 31 11.67 9.25 -3.64
C LYS A 31 10.28 9.44 -4.21
N ASP A 32 9.26 9.34 -3.37
CA ASP A 32 7.88 9.58 -3.78
C ASP A 32 7.87 10.82 -4.65
N GLY A 33 7.32 10.67 -5.86
CA GLY A 33 7.26 11.76 -6.82
C GLY A 33 6.64 12.95 -6.13
N GLY A 34 7.40 14.05 -6.05
CA GLY A 34 6.87 15.29 -5.49
C GLY A 34 5.58 15.72 -6.20
N PRO A 35 4.89 16.76 -5.70
CA PRO A 35 3.61 17.23 -6.26
C PRO A 35 3.63 17.42 -7.79
N GLU A 36 4.79 17.78 -8.33
CA GLU A 36 5.03 18.07 -9.74
C GLU A 36 5.07 16.82 -10.64
N ALA A 37 5.22 15.62 -10.06
CA ALA A 37 5.29 14.35 -10.78
C ALA A 37 3.97 13.56 -10.78
N VAL A 38 2.96 14.02 -10.03
CA VAL A 38 1.67 13.32 -9.89
C VAL A 38 0.72 13.71 -11.03
N ASP A 39 0.20 12.72 -11.75
CA ASP A 39 -0.90 12.94 -12.70
C ASP A 39 -2.25 12.98 -11.95
N PHE A 40 -2.72 14.20 -11.69
CA PHE A 40 -4.01 14.47 -11.06
C PHE A 40 -5.21 14.23 -11.98
N GLY A 41 -5.00 14.11 -13.30
CA GLY A 41 -6.08 13.87 -14.26
C GLY A 41 -6.94 15.11 -14.59
N THR A 42 -8.27 14.95 -14.56
CA THR A 42 -9.28 15.93 -15.01
C THR A 42 -10.29 16.26 -13.92
N ASP A 43 -11.18 17.22 -14.15
CA ASP A 43 -12.34 17.51 -13.28
C ASP A 43 -13.63 16.96 -13.90
N SER A 44 -13.64 15.67 -14.21
CA SER A 44 -14.76 15.03 -14.93
C SER A 44 -15.74 14.27 -14.03
N SER A 45 -15.44 14.13 -12.73
CA SER A 45 -16.34 13.55 -11.72
C SER A 45 -17.55 14.46 -11.51
N GLU A 46 -18.67 13.88 -11.04
CA GLU A 46 -19.81 14.68 -10.58
C GLU A 46 -19.52 15.42 -9.26
N TRP A 47 -18.48 14.96 -8.54
CA TRP A 47 -17.98 15.51 -7.27
C TRP A 47 -16.73 16.39 -7.45
N ALA A 48 -16.27 16.59 -8.69
CA ALA A 48 -15.10 17.43 -8.93
C ALA A 48 -15.35 18.90 -8.52
N MET A 49 -14.32 19.56 -7.97
CA MET A 49 -14.37 20.97 -7.58
C MET A 49 -15.35 21.28 -6.45
N ASP A 50 -15.59 20.34 -5.54
CA ASP A 50 -16.45 20.52 -4.36
C ASP A 50 -15.67 20.87 -3.07
N GLY A 51 -14.34 20.86 -3.15
CA GLY A 51 -13.43 21.23 -2.06
C GLY A 51 -12.83 20.05 -1.29
N GLU A 52 -13.21 18.81 -1.63
CA GLU A 52 -12.61 17.57 -1.14
C GLU A 52 -11.85 16.87 -2.28
N CYS A 53 -10.96 15.93 -1.98
CA CYS A 53 -10.33 15.08 -2.99
C CYS A 53 -11.01 13.71 -3.05
N ASP A 54 -11.68 13.40 -4.16
CA ASP A 54 -12.34 12.10 -4.38
C ASP A 54 -11.41 11.00 -4.91
N ASP A 55 -10.18 11.36 -5.26
CA ASP A 55 -9.24 10.43 -5.85
C ASP A 55 -8.60 9.55 -4.78
N ARG A 56 -9.13 8.33 -4.65
CA ARG A 56 -8.69 7.36 -3.64
C ARG A 56 -7.23 6.92 -3.73
N ARG A 57 -6.46 7.37 -4.73
CA ARG A 57 -4.98 7.22 -4.78
C ARG A 57 -4.28 8.05 -3.70
N PHE A 58 -4.93 9.07 -3.16
CA PHE A 58 -4.39 9.93 -2.11
C PHE A 58 -4.87 9.53 -0.72
N ALA A 59 -4.18 10.07 0.29
CA ALA A 59 -4.53 9.96 1.70
C ALA A 59 -4.20 11.26 2.45
N GLY A 60 -5.01 11.61 3.45
CA GLY A 60 -4.83 12.77 4.31
C GLY A 60 -6.15 13.49 4.65
N ASP A 61 -6.06 14.65 5.29
CA ASP A 61 -7.20 15.35 5.91
C ASP A 61 -8.16 16.00 4.90
N GLY A 62 -7.79 16.08 3.63
CA GLY A 62 -8.62 16.66 2.56
C GLY A 62 -9.38 15.63 1.70
N MET A 63 -9.38 14.35 2.09
CA MET A 63 -10.06 13.30 1.34
C MET A 63 -11.58 13.40 1.50
N ALA A 64 -12.31 13.06 0.44
CA ALA A 64 -13.76 12.92 0.50
C ALA A 64 -14.18 11.82 1.47
N THR A 65 -15.37 11.98 2.06
CA THR A 65 -15.93 11.02 3.04
C THR A 65 -16.43 9.71 2.42
N SER A 66 -16.58 9.67 1.10
CA SER A 66 -16.86 8.48 0.29
C SER A 66 -15.91 8.45 -0.89
N LEU A 67 -15.23 7.34 -1.09
CA LEU A 67 -14.21 7.18 -2.12
C LEU A 67 -14.57 6.02 -3.03
N SER A 68 -14.36 6.17 -4.34
CA SER A 68 -14.65 5.11 -5.32
C SER A 68 -13.61 5.09 -6.42
N TRP A 69 -13.34 3.91 -6.96
CA TRP A 69 -12.45 3.77 -8.13
C TRP A 69 -12.94 4.57 -9.34
N ILE A 70 -14.25 4.86 -9.43
CA ILE A 70 -14.81 5.66 -10.52
C ILE A 70 -14.39 7.13 -10.48
N ASN A 71 -13.88 7.63 -9.35
CA ASN A 71 -13.47 9.03 -9.19
C ASN A 71 -11.94 9.24 -9.34
N VAL A 72 -11.18 8.16 -9.50
CA VAL A 72 -9.72 8.22 -9.68
C VAL A 72 -9.35 9.04 -10.92
N GLY A 73 -8.52 10.07 -10.73
CA GLY A 73 -8.06 10.99 -11.78
C GLY A 73 -9.15 11.89 -12.34
N ARG A 74 -10.26 12.08 -11.62
CA ARG A 74 -11.44 12.81 -12.09
C ARG A 74 -11.83 13.99 -11.21
N ASP A 75 -10.99 14.32 -10.25
CA ASP A 75 -11.11 15.48 -9.37
C ASP A 75 -9.73 16.16 -9.19
N ALA A 76 -9.20 16.69 -10.29
CA ALA A 76 -7.81 17.12 -10.36
C ALA A 76 -7.55 18.43 -9.62
N THR A 77 -8.48 19.37 -9.66
CA THR A 77 -8.33 20.71 -9.08
C THR A 77 -8.18 20.63 -7.56
N ASP A 78 -9.06 19.90 -6.88
CA ASP A 78 -9.06 19.82 -5.42
C ASP A 78 -7.91 18.96 -4.92
N CYS A 79 -7.71 17.76 -5.49
CA CYS A 79 -6.57 16.92 -5.13
C CYS A 79 -5.22 17.62 -5.33
N ARG A 80 -5.05 18.41 -6.41
CA ARG A 80 -3.82 19.19 -6.61
C ARG A 80 -3.66 20.29 -5.57
N ALA A 81 -4.72 21.03 -5.28
CA ALA A 81 -4.68 22.11 -4.29
C ALA A 81 -4.32 21.56 -2.90
N LEU A 82 -4.91 20.43 -2.53
CA LEU A 82 -4.72 19.79 -1.23
C LEU A 82 -3.36 19.10 -1.09
N VAL A 83 -2.79 18.54 -2.16
CA VAL A 83 -1.38 18.12 -2.16
C VAL A 83 -0.46 19.34 -2.05
N GLY A 84 -0.74 20.42 -2.79
CA GLY A 84 0.06 21.65 -2.77
C GLY A 84 0.08 22.36 -1.41
N SER A 85 -0.99 22.22 -0.62
CA SER A 85 -1.08 22.74 0.75
C SER A 85 -0.51 21.80 1.81
N GLY A 86 -0.14 20.56 1.43
CA GLY A 86 0.37 19.53 2.33
C GLY A 86 -0.71 18.76 3.10
N GLY A 87 -1.99 18.94 2.75
CA GLY A 87 -3.10 18.19 3.35
C GLY A 87 -3.25 16.76 2.83
N LEU A 88 -2.71 16.48 1.64
CA LEU A 88 -2.72 15.16 1.03
C LEU A 88 -1.33 14.70 0.60
N ARG A 89 -1.15 13.38 0.61
CA ARG A 89 -0.02 12.67 0.00
C ARG A 89 -0.52 11.58 -0.92
N LEU A 90 0.28 11.20 -1.91
CA LEU A 90 0.03 9.96 -2.65
C LEU A 90 0.18 8.80 -1.66
N TRP A 91 -0.78 7.89 -1.68
CA TRP A 91 -0.71 6.70 -0.84
C TRP A 91 0.24 5.68 -1.47
N ASN A 92 1.23 5.22 -0.70
CA ASN A 92 2.24 4.29 -1.14
C ASN A 92 1.97 2.90 -0.57
N TRP A 93 1.70 1.92 -1.44
CA TRP A 93 1.37 0.55 -1.05
C TRP A 93 2.47 -0.14 -0.24
N ALA A 94 3.73 0.01 -0.67
CA ALA A 94 4.85 -0.69 -0.03
C ALA A 94 5.10 -0.14 1.37
N GLU A 95 5.00 1.17 1.55
CA GLU A 95 5.10 1.83 2.85
C GLU A 95 3.92 1.46 3.75
N ALA A 96 2.70 1.48 3.20
CA ALA A 96 1.49 1.10 3.92
C ALA A 96 1.58 -0.33 4.46
N LEU A 97 1.96 -1.29 3.62
CA LEU A 97 2.12 -2.69 4.03
C LEU A 97 3.20 -2.85 5.10
N ALA A 98 4.32 -2.13 4.98
CA ALA A 98 5.42 -2.23 5.95
C ALA A 98 5.06 -1.63 7.32
N ALA A 99 4.22 -0.59 7.33
CA ALA A 99 3.86 0.14 8.55
C ALA A 99 2.57 -0.37 9.21
N THR A 100 1.67 -1.04 8.47
CA THR A 100 0.40 -1.54 9.00
C THR A 100 0.63 -2.68 9.99
N GLN A 101 0.25 -2.44 11.25
CA GLN A 101 0.31 -3.44 12.33
C GLN A 101 -1.10 -4.01 12.56
N CYS A 102 -1.51 -5.00 11.78
CA CYS A 102 -2.88 -5.54 11.81
C CYS A 102 -3.32 -5.96 13.22
N ASP A 103 -2.44 -6.61 13.99
CA ASP A 103 -2.75 -7.08 15.36
C ASP A 103 -3.03 -5.95 16.37
N ALA A 104 -2.68 -4.71 16.03
CA ALA A 104 -2.91 -3.53 16.87
C ALA A 104 -4.13 -2.70 16.46
N ILE A 105 -4.83 -3.07 15.38
CA ILE A 105 -5.96 -2.30 14.85
C ILE A 105 -7.26 -2.79 15.48
N ASP A 106 -8.07 -1.84 15.94
CA ASP A 106 -9.48 -2.09 16.23
C ASP A 106 -10.29 -2.07 14.91
N PHE A 107 -10.64 -3.27 14.46
CA PHE A 107 -11.46 -3.50 13.27
C PHE A 107 -12.95 -3.31 13.52
N GLY A 108 -13.40 -3.21 14.79
CA GLY A 108 -14.81 -3.04 15.14
C GLY A 108 -15.61 -4.33 15.11
N ASP A 109 -16.79 -4.29 14.49
CA ASP A 109 -17.75 -5.41 14.40
C ASP A 109 -18.21 -5.69 12.95
N ASP A 110 -19.11 -6.66 12.78
CA ASP A 110 -19.68 -7.05 11.48
C ASP A 110 -21.14 -6.54 11.40
N THR A 111 -21.30 -5.22 11.32
CA THR A 111 -22.61 -4.55 11.27
C THR A 111 -22.79 -3.71 10.03
N GLY A 112 -23.90 -3.87 9.32
CA GLY A 112 -24.22 -3.05 8.15
C GLY A 112 -24.58 -3.89 6.94
N GLU A 113 -24.72 -3.24 5.79
CA GLU A 113 -25.12 -3.89 4.55
C GLU A 113 -23.97 -4.66 3.89
N PHE A 114 -22.74 -4.18 4.07
CA PHE A 114 -21.51 -4.69 3.44
C PHE A 114 -20.61 -5.44 4.42
N ALA A 115 -21.13 -5.88 5.56
CA ALA A 115 -20.37 -6.72 6.47
C ALA A 115 -20.32 -8.16 5.94
N ASP A 116 -19.17 -8.82 6.06
CA ASP A 116 -18.96 -10.23 5.71
C ASP A 116 -19.24 -10.57 4.21
N ASP A 117 -18.96 -9.63 3.30
CA ASP A 117 -19.21 -9.80 1.86
C ASP A 117 -17.97 -10.24 1.05
N GLY A 118 -16.81 -10.32 1.71
CA GLY A 118 -15.54 -10.78 1.17
C GLY A 118 -14.57 -9.67 0.77
N GLU A 119 -15.00 -8.40 0.76
CA GLU A 119 -14.17 -7.21 0.58
C GLU A 119 -13.95 -6.49 1.91
N CYS A 120 -13.07 -5.49 1.98
CA CYS A 120 -13.00 -4.60 3.14
C CYS A 120 -13.63 -3.24 2.81
N ASP A 121 -14.74 -2.94 3.46
CA ASP A 121 -15.54 -1.72 3.22
C ASP A 121 -15.10 -0.51 4.05
N ASP A 122 -14.18 -0.73 4.97
CA ASP A 122 -13.67 0.31 5.86
C ASP A 122 -12.69 1.23 5.13
N ILE A 123 -13.08 2.50 4.97
CA ILE A 123 -12.29 3.55 4.29
C ILE A 123 -10.90 3.77 4.90
N ARG A 124 -10.66 3.36 6.15
CA ARG A 124 -9.32 3.43 6.77
C ARG A 124 -8.29 2.57 6.02
N PHE A 125 -8.75 1.61 5.22
CA PHE A 125 -7.92 0.69 4.46
C PHE A 125 -8.00 0.95 2.96
N GLU A 126 -6.97 0.50 2.26
CA GLU A 126 -6.88 0.45 0.81
C GLU A 126 -6.09 -0.79 0.40
N GLY A 127 -6.30 -1.26 -0.83
CA GLY A 127 -5.56 -2.38 -1.40
C GLY A 127 -6.42 -3.22 -2.34
N PRO A 128 -5.85 -4.26 -2.95
CA PRO A 128 -6.55 -5.12 -3.91
C PRO A 128 -7.84 -5.76 -3.41
N ALA A 129 -8.03 -5.89 -2.09
CA ALA A 129 -9.24 -6.46 -1.50
C ALA A 129 -10.10 -5.42 -0.74
N SER A 130 -9.86 -4.12 -0.94
CA SER A 130 -10.79 -3.09 -0.49
C SER A 130 -11.98 -3.00 -1.46
N ALA A 131 -13.17 -2.75 -0.91
CA ALA A 131 -14.38 -2.59 -1.68
C ALA A 131 -14.24 -1.51 -2.77
N SER A 132 -15.02 -1.66 -3.84
CA SER A 132 -14.91 -0.77 -5.00
C SER A 132 -15.25 0.70 -4.68
N GLY A 133 -16.13 0.90 -3.69
CA GLY A 133 -16.37 2.15 -3.01
C GLY A 133 -16.30 1.93 -1.51
N VAL A 134 -15.68 2.85 -0.78
CA VAL A 134 -15.54 2.82 0.67
C VAL A 134 -16.02 4.15 1.24
N SER A 135 -16.53 4.14 2.47
CA SER A 135 -17.02 5.38 3.10
C SER A 135 -16.73 5.43 4.59
N THR A 136 -16.72 6.65 5.13
CA THR A 136 -16.66 6.88 6.58
C THR A 136 -17.83 6.24 7.33
N ALA A 137 -18.95 5.98 6.67
CA ALA A 137 -20.10 5.30 7.26
C ALA A 137 -19.85 3.80 7.51
N SER A 138 -18.85 3.19 6.87
CA SER A 138 -18.45 1.79 7.00
C SER A 138 -17.23 1.59 7.93
N VAL A 139 -16.78 2.64 8.62
CA VAL A 139 -15.67 2.52 9.57
C VAL A 139 -16.03 1.57 10.71
N GLY A 140 -15.22 0.53 10.87
CA GLY A 140 -15.33 -0.45 11.96
C GLY A 140 -16.54 -1.38 11.85
N LYS A 141 -17.09 -1.54 10.65
CA LYS A 141 -18.36 -2.25 10.42
C LYS A 141 -18.26 -3.56 9.66
N ASP A 142 -17.05 -3.85 9.20
CA ASP A 142 -16.75 -5.02 8.39
C ASP A 142 -15.47 -5.69 8.92
N ALA A 143 -15.50 -6.00 10.22
CA ALA A 143 -14.32 -6.40 10.96
C ALA A 143 -13.76 -7.75 10.52
N GLY A 144 -14.62 -8.72 10.24
CA GLY A 144 -14.28 -10.07 9.84
C GLY A 144 -13.45 -10.08 8.56
N ASP A 145 -13.91 -9.38 7.52
CA ASP A 145 -13.18 -9.31 6.27
C ASP A 145 -11.97 -8.38 6.35
N CYS A 146 -12.11 -7.15 6.88
CA CYS A 146 -10.97 -6.25 7.01
C CYS A 146 -9.83 -6.87 7.85
N SER A 147 -10.11 -7.54 8.97
CA SER A 147 -9.07 -8.17 9.79
C SER A 147 -8.38 -9.33 9.05
N ARG A 148 -9.15 -10.21 8.41
CA ARG A 148 -8.64 -11.35 7.63
C ARG A 148 -7.80 -10.87 6.44
N LEU A 149 -8.26 -9.86 5.71
CA LEU A 149 -7.60 -9.31 4.54
C LEU A 149 -6.34 -8.51 4.92
N CYS A 150 -6.34 -7.82 6.06
CA CYS A 150 -5.15 -7.18 6.61
C CYS A 150 -4.10 -8.24 6.95
N ALA A 151 -4.49 -9.28 7.69
CA ALA A 151 -3.59 -10.39 8.04
C ALA A 151 -3.02 -11.13 6.83
N PHE A 152 -3.79 -11.19 5.73
CA PHE A 152 -3.33 -11.76 4.46
C PHE A 152 -2.40 -10.82 3.67
N GLY A 153 -2.30 -9.54 4.05
CA GLY A 153 -1.43 -8.54 3.41
C GLY A 153 -1.96 -8.04 2.08
N VAL A 154 -3.29 -8.01 1.91
CA VAL A 154 -3.97 -7.52 0.68
C VAL A 154 -4.79 -6.24 0.90
N ILE A 155 -4.76 -5.71 2.11
CA ILE A 155 -5.12 -4.33 2.41
C ILE A 155 -4.11 -3.75 3.42
N ALA A 156 -4.00 -2.43 3.46
CA ALA A 156 -3.14 -1.70 4.37
C ALA A 156 -3.77 -0.36 4.76
N ARG A 157 -3.33 0.23 5.88
CA ARG A 157 -3.86 1.51 6.37
C ARG A 157 -3.50 2.66 5.43
N ARG A 158 -4.48 3.55 5.20
CA ARG A 158 -4.26 4.81 4.49
C ARG A 158 -3.36 5.74 5.29
N ASP A 159 -3.60 5.83 6.59
CA ASP A 159 -2.77 6.53 7.57
C ASP A 159 -1.68 5.60 8.11
N HIS A 160 -0.49 5.75 7.54
CA HIS A 160 0.72 5.07 7.97
C HIS A 160 1.92 6.01 7.99
#